data_AF-A0A1C6RVV9-F1
#
_entry.id   AF-A0A1C6RVV9-F1
#
_cell.length_a   1.000
_cell.length_b   1.000
_cell.length_c   1.000
_cell.angle_alpha   90.00
_cell.angle_beta   90.00
_cell.angle_gamma   90.00
#
_symmetry.space_group_name_H-M   'P 1'
#
loop_
_entity.id
_entity.type
_entity.pdbx_description
1 polymer ?
#
loop_
_entity_poly.entity_id
_entity_poly.type
_entity_poly.pdbx_seq_one_letter_code
_entity_poly.pdbx_strand_id
1 'polypeptide(L)' 'MTLTLLLASLATLIYAASYLIKCAVSPWGRCRRCHGRRYHHTSIGTRRDCTRCDGTGIRVRPGRRLIDYIRAEYRDGQP' A
#
# COMPACT_ATOMS: atom_id res chain seq x y z
N MET A 1 27.70 -18.51 23.32
CA MET A 1 26.96 -19.34 22.34
C MET A 1 25.46 -19.04 22.34
N THR A 2 24.80 -18.91 23.49
CA THR A 2 23.36 -18.57 23.59
C THR A 2 23.04 -17.12 23.24
N LEU A 3 23.85 -16.17 23.72
CA LEU A 3 23.67 -14.74 23.47
C LEU A 3 23.75 -14.38 21.98
N THR A 4 24.66 -15.04 21.25
CA THR A 4 24.83 -14.89 19.80
C THR A 4 23.61 -15.40 19.02
N LEU A 5 22.97 -16.48 19.47
CA LEU A 5 21.75 -17.01 18.85
C LEU A 5 20.53 -16.09 19.08
N LEU A 6 20.42 -15.51 20.28
CA LEU A 6 19.39 -14.52 20.60
C LEU A 6 19.53 -13.25 19.75
N LEU A 7 20.75 -12.74 19.59
CA LEU A 7 21.01 -11.58 18.74
C LEU A 7 20.69 -11.86 17.26
N ALA A 8 21.06 -13.05 16.76
CA ALA A 8 20.80 -13.44 15.37
C ALA A 8 19.30 -13.58 15.07
N SER A 9 18.54 -14.18 15.99
CA SER A 9 17.09 -14.31 15.87
C SER A 9 16.37 -12.96 15.97
N LEU A 10 16.81 -12.07 16.86
CA LEU A 10 16.26 -10.71 16.94
C LEU A 10 16.54 -9.92 15.66
N ALA A 11 17.76 -10.00 15.12
CA ALA A 11 18.14 -9.32 13.89
C ALA A 11 17.32 -9.79 12.68
N THR A 12 17.05 -11.10 12.58
CA THR A 12 16.21 -11.66 11.50
C THR A 12 14.75 -11.22 11.63
N LEU A 13 14.20 -11.18 12.84
CA LEU A 13 12.86 -10.64 13.09
C LEU A 13 12.75 -9.16 12.73
N ILE A 14 13.73 -8.35 13.15
CA ILE A 14 13.77 -6.91 12.81
C ILE A 14 13.87 -6.72 11.29
N TYR A 15 14.70 -7.52 10.61
CA TYR A 15 14.83 -7.46 9.17
C TYR A 15 13.50 -7.79 8.47
N ALA A 16 12.85 -8.89 8.86
CA ALA A 16 11.54 -9.29 8.32
C ALA A 16 10.47 -8.21 8.59
N ALA A 17 10.40 -7.70 9.82
CA ALA A 17 9.48 -6.61 10.16
C ALA A 17 9.77 -5.34 9.35
N SER A 18 11.03 -4.96 9.17
CA SER A 18 11.40 -3.78 8.37
C SER A 18 11.04 -3.94 6.90
N TYR A 19 11.11 -5.16 6.35
CA TYR A 19 10.69 -5.47 4.99
C TYR A 19 9.17 -5.33 4.85
N LEU A 20 8.41 -5.91 5.78
CA LEU A 20 6.95 -5.77 5.84
C LEU A 20 6.51 -4.31 6.02
N ILE A 21 7.21 -3.56 6.87
CA ILE A 21 6.99 -2.13 7.07
C ILE A 21 7.30 -1.37 5.79
N LYS A 22 8.39 -1.64 5.08
CA LYS A 22 8.67 -1.00 3.77
C LYS A 22 7.59 -1.31 2.74
N CYS A 23 7.08 -2.54 2.72
CA CYS A 23 5.92 -2.92 1.90
C CYS A 23 4.64 -2.15 2.30
N ALA A 24 4.50 -1.78 3.58
CA ALA A 24 3.37 -1.00 4.11
C ALA A 24 3.52 0.52 3.97
N VAL A 25 4.76 1.06 4.05
CA VAL A 25 5.10 2.50 4.05
C VAL A 25 5.13 3.11 2.65
N SER A 26 5.27 2.29 1.59
CA SER A 26 5.00 2.71 0.21
C SER A 26 3.65 2.18 -0.30
N PRO A 27 2.50 2.52 0.31
CA PRO A 27 1.22 1.96 -0.08
C PRO A 27 0.66 2.61 -1.35
N TRP A 28 1.27 3.69 -1.85
CA TRP A 28 0.79 4.43 -3.01
C TRP A 28 1.80 4.33 -4.14
N GLY A 29 1.45 3.56 -5.17
CA GLY A 29 2.09 3.67 -6.48
C GLY A 29 1.43 4.79 -7.28
N ARG A 30 2.15 5.39 -8.24
CA ARG A 30 1.49 6.21 -9.26
C ARG A 30 0.56 5.32 -10.08
N CYS A 31 -0.65 5.78 -10.35
CA CYS A 31 -1.55 5.07 -11.26
C CYS A 31 -0.87 4.93 -12.63
N ARG A 32 -0.68 3.70 -13.12
CA ARG A 32 0.00 3.44 -14.41
C ARG A 32 -0.74 4.01 -15.62
N ARG A 33 -2.05 4.27 -15.48
CA ARG A 33 -2.90 4.77 -16.56
C ARG A 33 -2.76 6.29 -16.71
N CYS A 34 -2.92 7.03 -15.62
CA CYS A 34 -2.83 8.49 -15.65
C CYS A 34 -1.44 9.04 -15.28
N HIS A 35 -0.48 8.19 -14.89
CA HIS A 35 0.84 8.58 -14.39
C HIS A 35 0.82 9.59 -13.22
N GLY A 36 -0.23 9.55 -12.40
CA GLY A 36 -0.44 10.52 -11.32
C GLY A 36 -1.22 11.78 -11.71
N ARG A 37 -1.62 11.94 -12.98
CA ARG A 37 -2.39 13.11 -13.45
C ARG A 37 -3.83 13.18 -12.98
N ARG A 38 -4.39 12.12 -12.37
CA ARG A 38 -5.77 12.01 -11.85
C ARG A 38 -6.87 11.98 -12.93
N TYR A 39 -6.67 12.66 -14.05
CA TYR A 39 -7.61 12.75 -15.16
C TYR A 39 -6.93 12.45 -16.52
N HIS A 40 -7.76 12.21 -17.53
CA HIS A 40 -7.40 12.11 -18.94
C HIS A 40 -8.11 13.22 -19.73
N HIS A 41 -7.42 13.77 -20.73
CA HIS A 41 -8.03 14.68 -21.69
C HIS A 41 -8.71 13.85 -22.79
N THR A 42 -9.97 14.17 -23.07
CA THR A 42 -10.70 13.64 -24.23
C THR A 42 -10.37 14.49 -25.45
N SER A 43 -10.53 13.93 -26.66
CA SER A 43 -10.35 14.65 -27.94
C SER A 43 -11.19 15.92 -28.06
N ILE A 44 -12.28 16.02 -27.30
CA ILE A 44 -13.21 17.16 -27.26
C ILE A 44 -12.80 18.19 -26.17
N GLY A 45 -11.57 18.10 -25.63
CA GLY A 45 -11.04 19.03 -24.62
C GLY A 45 -11.56 18.81 -23.19
N THR A 46 -12.52 17.92 -22.98
CA THR A 46 -13.07 17.63 -21.64
C THR A 46 -12.12 16.77 -20.80
N ARG A 47 -12.01 17.09 -19.51
CA ARG A 47 -11.31 16.25 -18.53
C ARG A 47 -12.26 15.16 -18.03
N ARG A 48 -11.83 13.90 -18.14
CA ARG A 48 -12.48 12.77 -17.47
C ARG A 48 -11.57 12.23 -16.38
N ASP A 49 -12.13 11.99 -15.21
CA ASP A 49 -11.38 11.33 -14.14
C ASP A 49 -10.93 9.94 -14.56
N CYS A 50 -9.74 9.56 -14.10
CA CYS A 50 -9.22 8.24 -14.39
C CYS A 50 -10.01 7.20 -13.59
N THR A 51 -10.89 6.47 -14.27
CA THR A 51 -11.73 5.38 -13.72
C THR A 51 -10.94 4.24 -13.06
N ARG A 52 -9.62 4.18 -13.27
CA ARG A 52 -8.78 3.14 -12.69
C ARG A 52 -8.24 3.51 -11.30
N CYS A 53 -8.32 4.78 -10.94
CA CYS A 53 -7.93 5.28 -9.63
C CYS A 53 -8.99 6.22 -9.04
N ASP A 54 -10.18 6.29 -9.64
CA ASP A 54 -11.29 7.17 -9.25
C ASP A 54 -10.83 8.61 -8.92
N GLY A 55 -10.06 9.21 -9.83
CA GLY A 55 -9.58 10.60 -9.66
C GLY A 55 -8.50 10.82 -8.58
N THR A 56 -8.08 9.78 -7.85
CA THR A 56 -7.05 9.93 -6.80
C THR A 56 -5.62 10.03 -7.37
N GLY A 57 -5.39 9.50 -8.58
CA GLY A 57 -4.06 9.50 -9.24
C GLY A 57 -3.06 8.51 -8.64
N ILE A 58 -3.47 7.77 -7.62
CA ILE A 58 -2.65 6.82 -6.87
C ILE A 58 -3.27 5.42 -6.97
N ARG A 59 -2.42 4.39 -6.95
CA ARG A 59 -2.81 2.98 -6.88
C ARG A 59 -2.46 2.46 -5.51
N VAL A 60 -3.45 1.92 -4.81
CA VAL A 60 -3.24 1.23 -3.51
C VAL A 60 -2.44 -0.04 -3.76
N ARG A 61 -1.24 -0.12 -3.19
CA ARG A 61 -0.39 -1.31 -3.14
C ARG A 61 -0.94 -2.31 -2.11
N PRO A 62 -0.62 -3.61 -2.24
CA PRO A 62 -1.17 -4.67 -1.38
C PRO A 62 -0.99 -4.41 0.12
N GLY A 63 0.09 -3.76 0.55
CA GLY A 63 0.32 -3.46 1.97
C GLY A 63 -0.80 -2.66 2.63
N ARG A 64 -1.38 -1.66 1.95
CA ARG A 64 -2.51 -0.91 2.49
C ARG A 64 -3.84 -1.65 2.36
N ARG A 65 -4.01 -2.49 1.33
CA ARG A 65 -5.18 -3.39 1.27
C ARG A 65 -5.21 -4.35 2.46
N LEU A 66 -4.05 -4.84 2.89
CA LEU A 66 -3.98 -5.72 4.06
C LEU A 66 -4.38 -4.98 5.35
N ILE A 67 -3.92 -3.75 5.53
CA ILE A 67 -4.32 -2.93 6.69
C ILE A 67 -5.81 -2.60 6.65
N ASP A 68 -6.34 -2.24 5.48
CA ASP A 68 -7.76 -1.96 5.31
C ASP A 68 -8.60 -3.22 5.54
N TYR A 69 -8.12 -4.40 5.12
CA TYR A 69 -8.74 -5.69 5.40
C TYR A 69 -8.73 -6.03 6.90
N ILE A 70 -7.58 -5.91 7.58
CA ILE A 70 -7.47 -6.13 9.03
C ILE A 70 -8.38 -5.16 9.79
N ARG A 71 -8.46 -3.90 9.36
CA ARG A 71 -9.36 -2.91 9.95
C ARG A 71 -10.83 -3.18 9.68
N ALA A 72 -11.17 -3.75 8.52
CA ALA A 72 -12.52 -4.18 8.21
C ALA A 72 -12.90 -5.36 9.12
N GLU A 73 -12.06 -6.39 9.19
CA GLU A 73 -12.26 -7.55 10.05
C GLU A 73 -12.40 -7.17 11.54
N TYR A 74 -11.55 -6.26 12.03
CA TYR A 74 -11.63 -5.78 13.41
C TYR A 74 -12.92 -5.00 13.69
N ARG A 75 -13.48 -4.33 12.68
CA ARG A 75 -14.73 -3.58 12.80
C ARG A 75 -15.95 -4.50 12.70
N ASP A 76 -15.88 -5.52 11.85
CA ASP A 76 -16.93 -6.53 11.68
C ASP A 76 -16.97 -7.50 12.86
N GLY A 77 -15.83 -7.75 13.50
CA GLY A 77 -15.71 -8.56 14.72
C GLY A 77 -16.07 -7.84 16.02
N GLN A 78 -16.38 -6.54 15.97
CA GLN A 78 -16.73 -5.74 17.14
C GLN A 78 -18.18 -5.26 17.02
N PRO A 79 -19.17 -6.09 17.44
CA PRO A 79 -20.58 -5.70 17.49
C PRO A 79 -20.88 -4.64 18.56
#